data_AF-A0A0T7G398-F1
#
_entry.id   AF-A0A0T7G398-F1
#
_cell.length_a   1.000
_cell.length_b   1.000
_cell.length_c   1.000
_cell.angle_alpha   90.00
_cell.angle_beta   90.00
_cell.angle_gamma   90.00
#
_symmetry.space_group_name_H-M   'P 1'
#
loop_
_entity.id
_entity.type
_entity.pdbx_description
1 polymer ?
#
loop_
_entity_poly.entity_id
_entity_poly.type
_entity_poly.pdbx_seq_one_letter_code
_entity_poly.pdbx_strand_id
1 'polypeptide(L)'
;MNDEAVALAKTLAWAGGMVLQSDPEDRQLIALAYWEAKTLVASIPKDNGDARPRIVTCFERSDTYRAADDIACVGWILIAIQERVNERNLPDWRKLRKVVDQTVKLLPHHDPTVH
;
A
#
# COMPACT_ATOMS: atom_id res chain seq x y z
N MET A 1 -20.44 6.26 2.38
CA MET A 1 -19.13 6.91 2.57
C MET A 1 -18.40 6.49 3.85
N ASN A 2 -19.09 6.28 4.99
CA ASN A 2 -18.43 5.72 6.18
C ASN A 2 -17.94 4.27 5.99
N ASP A 3 -18.67 3.47 5.20
CA ASP A 3 -18.30 2.07 4.98
C ASP A 3 -16.96 1.90 4.28
N GLU A 4 -16.62 2.78 3.34
CA GLU A 4 -15.35 2.74 2.63
C GLU A 4 -14.18 3.10 3.56
N ALA A 5 -14.32 4.17 4.36
CA ALA A 5 -13.29 4.54 5.33
C ALA A 5 -13.08 3.44 6.39
N VAL A 6 -14.16 2.79 6.84
CA VAL A 6 -14.10 1.65 7.76
C VAL A 6 -13.43 0.43 7.10
N ALA A 7 -13.77 0.13 5.85
CA ALA A 7 -13.14 -0.95 5.10
C ALA A 7 -11.63 -0.70 4.93
N LEU A 8 -11.24 0.52 4.54
CA LEU A 8 -9.83 0.91 4.43
C LEU A 8 -9.11 0.82 5.77
N ALA A 9 -9.75 1.24 6.87
CA ALA A 9 -9.17 1.11 8.21
C ALA A 9 -8.93 -0.35 8.60
N LYS A 10 -9.87 -1.25 8.29
CA LYS A 10 -9.73 -2.70 8.53
C LYS A 10 -8.59 -3.29 7.71
N THR A 11 -8.53 -2.96 6.42
CA THR A 11 -7.45 -3.44 5.53
C THR A 11 -6.09 -2.91 5.98
N LEU A 12 -6.01 -1.65 6.41
CA LEU A 12 -4.78 -1.06 6.93
C LEU A 12 -4.36 -1.71 8.25
N ALA A 13 -5.30 -2.01 9.14
CA ALA A 13 -5.01 -2.71 10.39
C ALA A 13 -4.47 -4.13 10.11
N TRP A 14 -5.07 -4.85 9.15
CA TRP A 14 -4.56 -6.14 8.69
C TRP A 14 -3.16 -6.03 8.09
N ALA A 15 -2.93 -5.10 7.14
CA ALA A 15 -1.64 -4.90 6.50
C ALA A 15 -0.54 -4.50 7.52
N GLY A 16 -0.87 -3.62 8.46
CA GLY A 16 0.02 -3.26 9.57
C GLY A 16 0.32 -4.43 10.49
N GLY A 17 -0.67 -5.28 10.77
CA GLY A 17 -0.49 -6.52 11.51
C GLY A 17 0.48 -7.48 10.81
N MET A 18 0.31 -7.68 9.50
CA MET A 18 1.23 -8.50 8.69
C MET A 18 2.66 -7.97 8.79
N VAL A 19 2.88 -6.67 8.58
CA VAL A 19 4.22 -6.05 8.68
C VAL A 19 4.85 -6.24 10.06
N LEU A 20 4.07 -6.07 11.13
CA LEU A 20 4.56 -6.20 12.51
C LEU A 20 4.92 -7.65 12.88
N GLN A 21 4.15 -8.62 12.37
CA GLN A 21 4.33 -10.04 12.66
C GLN A 21 5.33 -10.73 11.74
N SER A 22 5.63 -10.14 10.58
CA SER A 22 6.59 -10.67 9.61
C SER A 22 8.00 -10.72 10.17
N ASP A 23 8.76 -11.73 9.77
CA ASP A 23 10.20 -11.81 10.00
C ASP A 23 10.97 -10.82 9.10
N PRO A 24 12.27 -10.56 9.34
CA PRO A 24 13.03 -9.59 8.56
C PRO A 24 13.05 -9.84 7.05
N GLU A 25 13.11 -11.10 6.63
CA GLU A 25 13.09 -11.50 5.20
C GLU A 25 11.75 -11.15 4.55
N ASP A 26 10.66 -11.51 5.21
CA ASP A 26 9.30 -11.17 4.78
C ASP A 26 9.08 -9.65 4.72
N ARG A 27 9.56 -8.90 5.71
CA ARG A 27 9.49 -7.43 5.68
C ARG A 27 10.28 -6.84 4.52
N GLN A 28 11.37 -7.47 4.11
CA GLN A 28 12.14 -7.06 2.93
C GLN A 28 11.33 -7.28 1.65
N LEU A 29 10.62 -8.41 1.53
CA LEU A 29 9.73 -8.69 0.39
C LEU A 29 8.58 -7.68 0.33
N ILE A 30 7.95 -7.39 1.47
CA ILE A 30 6.90 -6.35 1.56
C ILE A 30 7.46 -4.98 1.15
N ALA A 31 8.66 -4.62 1.62
CA ALA A 31 9.30 -3.36 1.27
C ALA A 31 9.57 -3.27 -0.23
N LEU A 32 10.18 -4.30 -0.82
CA LEU A 32 10.46 -4.35 -2.25
C LEU A 32 9.20 -4.14 -3.07
N ALA A 33 8.14 -4.90 -2.76
CA ALA A 33 6.84 -4.77 -3.41
C ALA A 33 6.22 -3.38 -3.24
N TYR A 34 6.35 -2.77 -2.06
CA TYR A 34 5.90 -1.40 -1.80
C TYR A 34 6.63 -0.38 -2.68
N TRP A 35 7.96 -0.47 -2.80
CA TRP A 35 8.76 0.47 -3.59
C TRP A 35 8.55 0.28 -5.10
N GLU A 36 8.42 -0.96 -5.56
CA GLU A 36 8.04 -1.30 -6.93
C GLU A 36 6.66 -0.71 -7.25
N ALA A 37 5.67 -0.97 -6.39
CA ALA A 37 4.33 -0.44 -6.53
C ALA A 37 4.32 1.08 -6.58
N LYS A 38 5.07 1.75 -5.70
CA LYS A 38 5.20 3.22 -5.67
C LYS A 38 5.74 3.75 -7.00
N THR A 39 6.75 3.09 -7.55
CA THR A 39 7.38 3.48 -8.83
C THR A 39 6.40 3.28 -9.98
N LEU A 40 5.67 2.16 -9.98
CA LEU A 40 4.68 1.84 -11.00
C LEU A 40 3.51 2.84 -10.98
N VAL A 41 2.91 3.12 -9.82
CA VAL A 41 1.77 4.06 -9.77
C VAL A 41 2.17 5.48 -10.10
N ALA A 42 3.44 5.86 -9.89
CA ALA A 42 3.95 7.17 -10.28
C ALA A 42 3.97 7.37 -11.81
N SER A 43 4.15 6.29 -12.59
CA SER A 43 4.13 6.34 -14.06
C SER A 43 2.71 6.36 -14.64
N ILE A 44 1.70 5.96 -13.86
CA ILE A 44 0.30 5.93 -14.28
C ILE A 44 -0.33 7.31 -14.03
N PRO A 45 -0.87 7.99 -15.07
CA PRO A 45 -1.58 9.25 -14.88
C PRO A 45 -2.87 9.03 -14.06
N LYS A 46 -3.24 10.02 -13.26
CA LYS A 46 -4.54 10.05 -12.58
C LYS A 46 -5.62 10.44 -13.59
N ASP A 47 -6.79 9.84 -13.50
CA ASP A 47 -7.93 10.21 -14.36
C ASP A 47 -8.68 11.38 -13.70
N ASN A 48 -8.46 12.61 -14.19
CA ASN A 48 -9.04 13.83 -13.60
C ASN A 48 -8.79 13.99 -12.08
N GLY A 49 -7.67 13.47 -11.59
CA GLY A 49 -7.32 13.48 -10.16
C GLY A 49 -7.83 12.26 -9.37
N ASP A 50 -8.66 11.42 -9.96
CA ASP A 50 -9.05 10.11 -9.44
C ASP A 50 -7.85 9.16 -9.50
N ALA A 51 -7.47 8.60 -8.35
CA ALA A 51 -6.38 7.64 -8.24
C ALA A 51 -6.85 6.22 -8.57
N ARG A 52 -8.12 6.01 -8.93
CA ARG A 52 -8.70 4.72 -9.29
C ARG A 52 -7.87 3.91 -10.30
N PRO A 53 -7.31 4.48 -11.39
CA PRO A 53 -6.44 3.71 -12.29
C PRO A 53 -5.23 3.10 -11.57
N ARG A 54 -4.62 3.86 -10.65
CA ARG A 54 -3.48 3.42 -9.84
C ARG A 54 -3.88 2.35 -8.83
N ILE A 55 -5.01 2.55 -8.16
CA ILE A 55 -5.55 1.63 -7.16
C ILE A 55 -5.90 0.27 -7.79
N VAL A 56 -6.55 0.29 -8.97
CA VAL A 56 -6.89 -0.94 -9.71
C VAL A 56 -5.63 -1.71 -10.07
N THR A 57 -4.61 -1.05 -10.63
CA THR A 57 -3.33 -1.72 -10.95
C THR A 57 -2.66 -2.32 -9.72
N CYS A 58 -2.72 -1.64 -8.56
CA CYS A 58 -2.20 -2.21 -7.32
C CYS A 58 -2.97 -3.47 -6.88
N PHE A 59 -4.30 -3.49 -7.05
CA PHE A 59 -5.09 -4.68 -6.70
C PHE A 59 -4.82 -5.86 -7.64
N GLU A 60 -4.72 -5.64 -8.96
CA GLU A 60 -4.38 -6.69 -9.92
C GLU A 60 -3.05 -7.36 -9.59
N ARG A 61 -2.04 -6.55 -9.22
CA ARG A 61 -0.74 -7.04 -8.76
C ARG A 61 -0.86 -7.78 -7.43
N SER A 62 -1.55 -7.18 -6.45
CA SER A 62 -1.76 -7.80 -5.14
C SER A 62 -2.46 -9.16 -5.23
N ASP A 63 -3.47 -9.30 -6.10
CA ASP A 63 -4.20 -10.55 -6.31
C ASP A 63 -3.30 -11.63 -6.92
N THR A 64 -2.36 -11.25 -7.78
CA THR A 64 -1.35 -12.18 -8.32
C THR A 64 -0.45 -12.74 -7.21
N TYR A 65 0.04 -11.89 -6.31
CA TYR A 65 0.85 -12.34 -5.16
C TYR A 65 0.01 -13.14 -4.15
N ARG A 66 -1.24 -12.73 -3.90
CA ARG A 66 -2.14 -13.45 -3.00
C ARG A 66 -2.47 -14.85 -3.53
N ALA A 67 -2.64 -15.01 -4.84
CA ALA A 67 -2.86 -16.33 -5.46
C ALA A 67 -1.65 -17.26 -5.32
N ALA A 68 -0.46 -16.69 -5.14
CA ALA A 68 0.78 -17.42 -4.88
C ALA A 68 1.11 -17.56 -3.38
N ASP A 69 0.22 -17.13 -2.48
CA ASP A 69 0.45 -17.04 -1.03
C ASP A 69 1.71 -16.22 -0.65
N ASP A 70 2.03 -15.22 -1.47
CA ASP A 70 3.21 -14.37 -1.32
C ASP A 70 2.88 -13.11 -0.52
N ILE A 71 3.65 -12.89 0.55
CA ILE A 71 3.51 -11.76 1.46
C ILE A 71 3.77 -10.39 0.80
N ALA A 72 4.44 -10.37 -0.35
CA ALA A 72 4.60 -9.19 -1.19
C ALA A 72 3.27 -8.50 -1.53
N CYS A 73 2.14 -9.23 -1.50
CA CYS A 73 0.80 -8.66 -1.68
C CYS A 73 0.51 -7.49 -0.72
N VAL A 74 1.09 -7.51 0.49
CA VAL A 74 0.93 -6.46 1.51
C VAL A 74 1.54 -5.14 1.03
N GLY A 75 2.68 -5.17 0.35
CA GLY A 75 3.34 -3.97 -0.18
C GLY A 75 2.48 -3.24 -1.21
N TRP A 76 1.86 -4.01 -2.12
CA TRP A 76 0.91 -3.50 -3.11
C TRP A 76 -0.35 -2.89 -2.48
N ILE A 77 -0.88 -3.52 -1.43
CA ILE A 77 -2.05 -3.01 -0.69
C ILE A 77 -1.73 -1.70 0.01
N LEU A 78 -0.53 -1.55 0.60
CA LEU A 78 -0.13 -0.32 1.26
C LEU A 78 -0.09 0.88 0.28
N ILE A 79 0.39 0.69 -0.95
CA ILE A 79 0.35 1.74 -1.98
C ILE A 79 -1.08 2.03 -2.45
N ALA A 80 -1.92 1.00 -2.64
CA ALA A 80 -3.32 1.22 -2.99
C ALA A 80 -4.05 2.09 -1.94
N ILE A 81 -3.85 1.78 -0.65
CA ILE A 81 -4.42 2.57 0.45
C ILE A 81 -3.83 3.99 0.45
N GLN A 82 -2.53 4.14 0.23
CA GLN A 82 -1.88 5.45 0.19
C GLN A 82 -2.44 6.32 -0.94
N GLU A 83 -2.60 5.79 -2.15
CA GLU A 83 -3.19 6.51 -3.29
C GLU A 83 -4.63 6.93 -3.00
N ARG A 84 -5.44 6.03 -2.44
CA ARG A 84 -6.85 6.34 -2.08
C ARG A 84 -6.95 7.43 -1.03
N VAL A 85 -6.16 7.34 0.03
CA VAL A 85 -6.15 8.34 1.12
C VAL A 85 -5.61 9.69 0.62
N ASN A 86 -4.72 9.69 -0.37
CA ASN A 86 -4.16 10.89 -0.98
C ASN A 86 -5.15 11.68 -1.85
N GLU A 87 -6.32 11.13 -2.17
CA GLU A 87 -7.44 11.88 -2.78
C GLU A 87 -8.11 12.84 -1.79
N ARG A 88 -7.90 12.67 -0.47
CA ARG A 88 -8.34 13.59 0.60
C ARG A 88 -9.86 13.85 0.65
N ASN A 89 -10.66 12.99 0.04
CA ASN A 89 -12.12 13.08 -0.02
C ASN A 89 -12.82 12.09 0.94
N LEU A 90 -12.06 11.29 1.70
CA LEU A 90 -12.58 10.36 2.71
C LEU A 90 -12.80 11.04 4.08
N PRO A 91 -13.80 10.62 4.86
CA PRO A 91 -13.86 10.92 6.29
C PRO A 91 -12.57 10.49 6.99
N ASP A 92 -12.06 11.31 7.90
CA ASP A 92 -10.86 11.00 8.69
C ASP A 92 -9.59 10.65 7.87
N TRP A 93 -9.51 11.04 6.60
CA TRP A 93 -8.38 10.73 5.71
C TRP A 93 -7.01 11.09 6.32
N ARG A 94 -6.93 12.15 7.13
CA ARG A 94 -5.69 12.55 7.83
C ARG A 94 -5.22 11.51 8.85
N LYS A 95 -6.15 10.89 9.59
CA LYS A 95 -5.85 9.84 10.56
C LYS A 95 -5.39 8.59 9.83
N LEU A 96 -6.10 8.19 8.77
CA LEU A 96 -5.71 7.06 7.92
C LEU A 96 -4.32 7.26 7.33
N ARG A 97 -4.05 8.45 6.78
CA ARG A 97 -2.74 8.80 6.23
C ARG A 97 -1.62 8.64 7.26
N LYS A 98 -1.85 9.14 8.47
CA LYS A 98 -0.87 9.02 9.57
C LYS A 98 -0.55 7.56 9.88
N VAL A 99 -1.56 6.68 9.92
CA VAL A 99 -1.35 5.26 10.19
C VAL A 99 -0.60 4.59 9.04
N VAL A 100 -0.95 4.88 7.78
CA VAL A 100 -0.20 4.39 6.60
C VAL A 100 1.26 4.82 6.68
N ASP A 101 1.53 6.10 6.93
CA ASP A 101 2.89 6.64 7.04
C ASP A 101 3.67 5.98 8.18
N GLN A 102 3.01 5.61 9.28
CA GLN A 102 3.63 4.86 10.39
C GLN A 102 3.93 3.42 9.99
N THR A 103 3.01 2.72 9.32
CA THR A 103 3.22 1.35 8.85
C THR A 103 4.37 1.29 7.84
N VAL A 104 4.44 2.23 6.90
CA VAL A 104 5.52 2.30 5.91
C VAL A 104 6.88 2.53 6.56
N LYS A 105 6.96 3.30 7.66
CA LYS A 105 8.22 3.50 8.41
C LYS A 105 8.76 2.24 9.08
N LEU A 106 7.94 1.20 9.24
CA LEU A 106 8.38 -0.09 9.78
C LEU A 106 9.03 -0.96 8.70
N LEU A 107 8.86 -0.62 7.43
CA LEU A 107 9.49 -1.32 6.32
C LEU A 107 10.97 -0.92 6.23
N PRO A 108 11.86 -1.87 5.89
CA PRO A 108 13.23 -1.56 5.50
C PRO A 108 13.28 -0.46 4.43
N HIS A 109 14.21 0.48 4.60
CA HIS A 109 14.46 1.47 3.56
C HIS A 109 15.09 0.75 2.36
N HIS A 110 14.49 0.91 1.19
CA HIS A 110 15.14 0.53 -0.04
C HIS A 110 16.12 1.64 -0.39
N ASP A 111 17.38 1.51 0.03
CA ASP A 111 18.45 2.26 -0.62
C ASP A 111 18.50 1.75 -2.06
N PRO A 112 18.26 2.60 -3.07
CA PRO A 112 18.58 2.21 -4.43
C PRO A 112 20.10 2.04 -4.45
N THR A 113 20.57 0.80 -4.50
CA THR A 113 21.95 0.51 -4.85
C THR A 113 22.21 1.16 -6.21
N VAL A 114 22.80 2.35 -6.15
CA VAL A 114 23.45 3.02 -7.27
C VAL A 114 24.58 2.10 -7.73
N HIS A 115 24.30 1.32 -8.77
CA HIS A 115 25.31 0.61 -9.55
C HIS A 115 25.70 1.47 -10.75
#